data_AF-A0A8J6JIA4-F1
#
_entry.id   AF-A0A8J6JIA4-F1
#
_cell.length_a   1.000
_cell.length_b   1.000
_cell.length_c   1.000
_cell.angle_alpha   90.00
_cell.angle_beta   90.00
_cell.angle_gamma   90.00
#
_symmetry.space_group_name_H-M   'P 1'
#
loop_
_entity.id
_entity.type
_entity.pdbx_description
1 polymer ?
#
loop_
_entity_poly.entity_id
_entity_poly.type
_entity_poly.pdbx_seq_one_letter_code
_entity_poly.pdbx_strand_id
1 'polypeptide(L)'
;MKERLKRGAAALLALIMVLGLSGNAFAAVSDDTLTAAIEDTAQYIYETVKSPQVGSIGGEWAVLGLVRSGYTVPEEYYQDYYATVESYVRACKGELHDKKYTEYSRVIVALSAIGKDARSVAGYDLTKALGDYDKTIWQGLNGPIWALIALDSRDYPMPVNPEAKTQATRQMYIDRILECQLPDGGWSLFGGTEAAGSGDGVSDPDITGMALQALAKYQDQPAVAEATEEALACMSKKQSTDGGFASWGTANSESVVQMIVALCELGISLDDPRFVKGGNTMLDNLMTFYQPGNGFLHTQNGSGSNQMATEQAFYGMVAAQRARQNKNSLYRMGDAITVAEGEETPSGAGLEGKHADVKAVPITQMGKTFDDITGANAHENQPAIEALAARGIIDGMGDGLFHPEASMTRAQFAAIVVRALGLTPAASEAFTDVPSTAWYAPYVGTASTYGLINGVGEGRFNPDGTITKQEAAVMVARAAKLCGMDTALDTAAVRDVLAQFTDYVTTPEWAREGLAFCYQEGILDDSAMEIQGKTEILRCEIAQMLYNLLSSAKLL
;
A
#
# COMPACT_ATOMS: atom_id res chain seq x y z
N MET A 1 -2.63 71.67 13.76
CA MET A 1 -2.11 70.43 14.39
C MET A 1 -3.10 69.27 14.28
N LYS A 2 -4.38 69.44 14.67
CA LYS A 2 -5.41 68.38 14.61
C LYS A 2 -5.71 67.80 13.21
N GLU A 3 -5.69 68.61 12.14
CA GLU A 3 -5.92 68.10 10.77
C GLU A 3 -4.75 67.29 10.19
N ARG A 4 -3.50 67.66 10.54
CA ARG A 4 -2.31 66.91 10.11
C ARG A 4 -2.24 65.54 10.79
N LEU A 5 -2.65 65.43 12.05
CA LEU A 5 -2.77 64.14 12.74
C LEU A 5 -3.83 63.23 12.12
N LYS A 6 -4.98 63.77 11.70
CA LYS A 6 -6.05 62.97 11.07
C LYS A 6 -5.64 62.42 9.69
N ARG A 7 -4.92 63.21 8.88
CA ARG A 7 -4.41 62.76 7.58
C ARG A 7 -3.29 61.72 7.72
N GLY A 8 -2.42 61.87 8.73
CA GLY A 8 -1.39 60.87 9.04
C GLY A 8 -1.96 59.54 9.54
N ALA A 9 -3.00 59.58 10.38
CA ALA A 9 -3.67 58.38 10.88
C ALA A 9 -4.44 57.64 9.77
N ALA A 10 -5.10 58.36 8.86
CA ALA A 10 -5.78 57.76 7.71
C ALA A 10 -4.80 57.13 6.71
N ALA A 11 -3.65 57.77 6.47
CA ALA A 11 -2.59 57.21 5.61
C ALA A 11 -1.94 55.97 6.24
N LEU A 12 -1.76 55.95 7.57
CA LEU A 12 -1.23 54.79 8.29
C LEU A 12 -2.23 53.61 8.29
N LEU A 13 -3.53 53.86 8.42
CA LEU A 13 -4.58 52.83 8.31
C LEU A 13 -4.69 52.28 6.88
N ALA A 14 -4.57 53.12 5.85
CA ALA A 14 -4.52 52.67 4.47
C ALA A 14 -3.25 51.85 4.17
N LEU A 15 -2.10 52.24 4.74
CA LEU A 15 -0.86 51.49 4.60
C LEU A 15 -0.91 50.14 5.34
N ILE A 16 -1.56 50.07 6.51
CA ILE A 16 -1.78 48.82 7.26
C ILE A 16 -2.78 47.91 6.54
N MET A 17 -3.81 48.45 5.87
CA MET A 17 -4.70 47.64 5.03
C MET A 17 -4.00 47.15 3.75
N VAL A 18 -3.08 47.92 3.16
CA VAL A 18 -2.32 47.50 1.98
C VAL A 18 -1.19 46.52 2.35
N LEU A 19 -0.58 46.64 3.54
CA LEU A 19 0.43 45.71 4.05
C LEU A 19 -0.18 44.46 4.73
N GLY A 20 -1.45 44.49 5.11
CA GLY A 20 -2.20 43.33 5.59
C GLY A 20 -2.76 42.43 4.47
N LEU A 21 -2.58 42.82 3.20
CA LEU A 21 -3.05 42.08 2.03
C LEU A 21 -1.95 41.34 1.27
N SER A 22 -0.69 41.38 1.72
CA SER A 22 0.34 40.48 1.22
C SER A 22 0.27 39.14 1.95
N GLY A 23 -0.86 38.45 1.83
CA GLY A 23 -0.81 37.00 1.84
C GLY A 23 0.01 36.60 0.62
N ASN A 24 1.04 35.77 0.80
CA ASN A 24 1.69 35.14 -0.34
C ASN A 24 0.63 34.27 -1.02
N ALA A 25 -0.04 34.81 -2.05
CA ALA A 25 -0.84 34.00 -2.95
C ALA A 25 0.17 33.13 -3.71
N PHE A 26 0.30 31.87 -3.28
CA PHE A 26 1.00 30.88 -4.10
C PHE A 26 0.18 30.70 -5.38
N ALA A 27 0.86 30.64 -6.53
CA ALA A 27 0.19 30.28 -7.76
C ALA A 27 -0.32 28.84 -7.63
N ALA A 28 -1.55 28.59 -8.04
CA ALA A 28 -2.13 27.25 -8.03
C ALA A 28 -1.22 26.25 -8.77
N VAL A 29 -1.17 24.99 -8.31
CA VAL A 29 -0.38 23.92 -8.93
C VAL A 29 -0.64 23.84 -10.43
N SER A 30 0.42 24.16 -11.19
CA SER A 30 0.42 24.12 -12.65
C SER A 30 0.39 22.69 -13.20
N ASP A 31 0.03 22.52 -14.48
CA ASP A 31 0.04 21.21 -15.13
C ASP A 31 1.44 20.60 -15.20
N ASP A 32 2.47 21.44 -15.36
CA ASP A 32 3.87 20.99 -15.38
C ASP A 32 4.30 20.48 -14.00
N THR A 33 3.94 21.20 -12.93
CA THR A 33 4.23 20.79 -11.55
C THR A 33 3.51 19.49 -11.20
N LEU A 34 2.23 19.38 -11.57
CA LEU A 34 1.45 18.17 -11.35
C LEU A 34 2.04 16.97 -12.11
N THR A 35 2.41 17.17 -13.38
CA THR A 35 2.99 16.11 -14.21
C THR A 35 4.33 15.63 -13.66
N ALA A 36 5.21 16.55 -13.25
CA ALA A 36 6.49 16.20 -12.64
C ALA A 36 6.32 15.40 -11.34
N ALA A 37 5.36 15.79 -10.48
CA ALA A 37 5.08 15.06 -9.25
C ALA A 37 4.51 13.66 -9.51
N ILE A 38 3.64 13.51 -10.53
CA ILE A 38 3.12 12.21 -10.96
C ILE A 38 4.25 11.32 -11.47
N GLU A 39 5.14 11.82 -12.33
CA GLU A 39 6.26 11.03 -12.88
C GLU A 39 7.23 10.57 -11.79
N ASP A 40 7.61 11.47 -10.88
CA ASP A 40 8.48 11.17 -9.74
C ASP A 40 7.85 10.14 -8.80
N THR A 41 6.57 10.31 -8.45
CA THR A 41 5.86 9.39 -7.56
C THR A 41 5.62 8.02 -8.24
N ALA A 42 5.36 8.00 -9.55
CA ALA A 42 5.23 6.77 -10.32
C ALA A 42 6.53 5.97 -10.31
N GLN A 43 7.67 6.64 -10.52
CA GLN A 43 8.99 6.01 -10.43
C GLN A 43 9.22 5.44 -9.02
N TYR A 44 8.98 6.24 -7.98
CA TYR A 44 9.14 5.79 -6.59
C TYR A 44 8.27 4.56 -6.27
N ILE A 45 6.98 4.57 -6.64
CA ILE A 45 6.09 3.42 -6.41
C ILE A 45 6.54 2.20 -7.21
N TYR A 46 6.96 2.36 -8.46
CA TYR A 46 7.46 1.25 -9.27
C TYR A 46 8.74 0.63 -8.69
N GLU A 47 9.65 1.45 -8.17
CA GLU A 47 10.90 0.99 -7.56
C GLU A 47 10.70 0.33 -6.19
N THR A 48 9.71 0.76 -5.41
CA THR A 48 9.44 0.25 -4.06
C THR A 48 8.43 -0.90 -4.02
N VAL A 49 7.49 -0.96 -4.97
CA VAL A 49 6.45 -1.99 -5.06
C VAL A 49 6.74 -2.88 -6.28
N LYS A 50 7.89 -3.56 -6.28
CA LYS A 50 8.34 -4.40 -7.41
C LYS A 50 7.47 -5.64 -7.67
N SER A 51 6.88 -6.19 -6.62
CA SER A 51 6.09 -7.44 -6.67
C SER A 51 4.74 -7.23 -5.98
N PRO A 52 3.81 -6.48 -6.59
CA PRO A 52 2.55 -6.11 -5.95
C PRO A 52 1.77 -7.35 -5.50
N GLN A 53 1.30 -7.33 -4.25
CA GLN A 53 0.52 -8.41 -3.65
C GLN A 53 -0.98 -8.07 -3.67
N VAL A 54 -1.84 -9.06 -3.36
CA VAL A 54 -3.26 -8.78 -3.06
C VAL A 54 -3.32 -8.11 -1.69
N GLY A 55 -3.71 -6.85 -1.66
CA GLY A 55 -3.66 -5.98 -0.49
C GLY A 55 -3.75 -4.50 -0.87
N SER A 56 -4.31 -3.68 0.02
CA SER A 56 -4.50 -2.26 -0.26
C SER A 56 -3.19 -1.49 -0.42
N ILE A 57 -2.19 -1.78 0.43
CA ILE A 57 -0.87 -1.12 0.40
C ILE A 57 0.11 -2.06 -0.31
N GLY A 58 0.91 -1.53 -1.23
CA GLY A 58 1.86 -2.33 -2.01
C GLY A 58 1.16 -3.30 -2.98
N GLY A 59 -0.07 -2.98 -3.39
CA GLY A 59 -0.93 -3.84 -4.19
C GLY A 59 -1.89 -3.04 -5.07
N GLU A 60 -3.18 -3.07 -4.75
CA GLU A 60 -4.24 -2.53 -5.63
C GLU A 60 -4.07 -1.04 -5.97
N TRP A 61 -3.70 -0.19 -5.00
CA TRP A 61 -3.56 1.26 -5.22
C TRP A 61 -2.32 1.61 -6.04
N ALA A 62 -1.19 0.97 -5.77
CA ALA A 62 0.00 1.06 -6.61
C ALA A 62 -0.31 0.70 -8.07
N VAL A 63 -0.96 -0.45 -8.30
CA VAL A 63 -1.33 -0.91 -9.66
C VAL A 63 -2.28 0.06 -10.35
N LEU A 64 -3.33 0.51 -9.64
CA LEU A 64 -4.29 1.49 -10.16
C LEU A 64 -3.61 2.80 -10.56
N GLY A 65 -2.81 3.38 -9.67
CA GLY A 65 -2.10 4.63 -9.93
C GLY A 65 -1.18 4.51 -11.13
N LEU A 66 -0.34 3.47 -11.16
CA LEU A 66 0.65 3.27 -12.22
C LEU A 66 -0.02 3.14 -13.58
N VAL A 67 -0.98 2.23 -13.72
CA VAL A 67 -1.62 1.96 -15.01
C VAL A 67 -2.47 3.13 -15.51
N ARG A 68 -3.04 3.94 -14.60
CA ARG A 68 -3.88 5.09 -14.97
C ARG A 68 -3.10 6.38 -15.21
N SER A 69 -1.86 6.47 -14.73
CA SER A 69 -0.98 7.64 -14.85
C SER A 69 -0.44 7.88 -16.26
N GLY A 70 -0.29 6.82 -17.06
CA GLY A 70 0.42 6.88 -18.34
C GLY A 70 1.95 6.82 -18.21
N TYR A 71 2.48 6.65 -16.99
CA TYR A 71 3.88 6.28 -16.78
C TYR A 71 4.19 4.93 -17.43
N THR A 72 5.37 4.81 -18.03
CA THR A 72 5.74 3.57 -18.75
C THR A 72 6.25 2.53 -17.77
N VAL A 73 5.43 1.52 -17.49
CA VAL A 73 5.77 0.34 -16.71
C VAL A 73 5.87 -0.87 -17.66
N PRO A 74 6.87 -1.76 -17.51
CA PRO A 74 6.93 -2.99 -18.27
C PRO A 74 5.65 -3.81 -18.12
N GLU A 75 5.14 -4.38 -19.22
CA GLU A 75 3.89 -5.16 -19.20
C GLU A 75 3.97 -6.37 -18.24
N GLU A 76 5.16 -6.96 -18.08
CA GLU A 76 5.44 -8.07 -17.15
C GLU A 76 5.02 -7.72 -15.70
N TYR A 77 5.14 -6.45 -15.29
CA TYR A 77 4.70 -6.01 -13.95
C TYR A 77 3.20 -6.28 -13.70
N TYR A 78 2.36 -5.96 -14.69
CA TYR A 78 0.91 -6.17 -14.57
C TYR A 78 0.52 -7.63 -14.80
N GLN A 79 1.30 -8.37 -15.60
CA GLN A 79 1.14 -9.82 -15.76
C GLN A 79 1.46 -10.54 -14.45
N ASP A 80 2.55 -10.17 -13.78
CA ASP A 80 2.96 -10.72 -12.48
C ASP A 80 1.93 -10.39 -11.38
N TYR A 81 1.39 -9.17 -11.37
CA TYR A 81 0.28 -8.84 -10.49
C TYR A 81 -0.94 -9.73 -10.76
N TYR A 82 -1.34 -9.89 -12.02
CA TYR A 82 -2.48 -10.74 -12.36
C TYR A 82 -2.26 -12.21 -11.97
N ALA A 83 -1.07 -12.75 -12.21
CA ALA A 83 -0.69 -14.09 -11.77
C ALA A 83 -0.75 -14.24 -10.25
N THR A 84 -0.33 -13.21 -9.50
CA THR A 84 -0.43 -13.15 -8.04
C THR A 84 -1.90 -13.17 -7.59
N VAL A 85 -2.77 -12.38 -8.24
CA VAL A 85 -4.23 -12.41 -7.98
C VAL A 85 -4.80 -13.79 -8.26
N GLU A 86 -4.44 -14.43 -9.37
CA GLU A 86 -4.92 -15.78 -9.68
C GLU A 86 -4.47 -16.80 -8.63
N SER A 87 -3.21 -16.78 -8.21
CA SER A 87 -2.68 -17.65 -7.15
C SER A 87 -3.44 -17.43 -5.83
N TYR A 88 -3.69 -16.18 -5.46
CA TYR A 88 -4.48 -15.83 -4.28
C TYR A 88 -5.92 -16.37 -4.36
N VAL A 89 -6.57 -16.16 -5.50
CA VAL A 89 -7.96 -16.61 -5.76
C VAL A 89 -8.06 -18.14 -5.73
N ARG A 90 -7.08 -18.86 -6.29
CA ARG A 90 -7.01 -20.34 -6.20
C ARG A 90 -6.86 -20.79 -4.75
N ALA A 91 -5.96 -20.15 -4.00
CA ALA A 91 -5.70 -20.50 -2.60
C ALA A 91 -6.95 -20.30 -1.72
N CYS A 92 -7.70 -19.22 -1.95
CA CYS A 92 -8.93 -18.92 -1.21
C CYS A 92 -10.20 -19.52 -1.84
N LYS A 93 -10.07 -20.29 -2.93
CA LYS A 93 -11.20 -20.89 -3.68
C LYS A 93 -12.27 -19.87 -4.09
N GLY A 94 -11.84 -18.68 -4.50
CA GLY A 94 -12.74 -17.57 -4.88
C GLY A 94 -13.33 -16.77 -3.71
N GLU A 95 -13.13 -17.20 -2.46
CA GLU A 95 -13.62 -16.48 -1.26
C GLU A 95 -12.52 -15.60 -0.67
N LEU A 96 -12.38 -14.35 -1.16
CA LEU A 96 -11.31 -13.45 -0.71
C LEU A 96 -11.41 -13.08 0.77
N HIS A 97 -12.63 -12.95 1.31
CA HIS A 97 -12.90 -12.74 2.72
C HIS A 97 -14.36 -13.09 3.07
N ASP A 98 -14.58 -13.50 4.33
CA ASP A 98 -15.91 -13.79 4.89
C ASP A 98 -16.73 -12.55 5.31
N LYS A 99 -16.08 -11.40 5.52
CA LYS A 99 -16.64 -10.18 6.12
C LYS A 99 -16.20 -8.90 5.42
N LYS A 100 -14.93 -8.80 5.02
CA LYS A 100 -14.41 -7.61 4.33
C LYS A 100 -14.72 -7.68 2.84
N TYR A 101 -15.92 -7.30 2.44
CA TYR A 101 -16.35 -7.36 1.04
C TYR A 101 -15.66 -6.28 0.18
N THR A 102 -15.07 -5.26 0.81
CA THR A 102 -14.17 -4.32 0.14
C THR A 102 -12.93 -4.98 -0.47
N GLU A 103 -12.50 -6.16 0.00
CA GLU A 103 -11.40 -6.92 -0.62
C GLU A 103 -11.73 -7.29 -2.07
N TYR A 104 -12.97 -7.72 -2.35
CA TYR A 104 -13.42 -8.00 -3.71
C TYR A 104 -13.44 -6.73 -4.56
N SER A 105 -14.02 -5.65 -4.02
CA SER A 105 -14.14 -4.40 -4.75
C SER A 105 -12.79 -3.83 -5.19
N ARG A 106 -11.79 -3.82 -4.31
CA ARG A 106 -10.45 -3.31 -4.66
C ARG A 106 -9.78 -4.14 -5.74
N VAL A 107 -9.81 -5.47 -5.62
CA VAL A 107 -9.26 -6.37 -6.65
C VAL A 107 -9.99 -6.17 -7.98
N ILE A 108 -11.33 -6.04 -7.98
CA ILE A 108 -12.11 -5.76 -9.19
C ILE A 108 -11.66 -4.44 -9.85
N VAL A 109 -11.44 -3.38 -9.06
CA VAL A 109 -10.98 -2.07 -9.56
C VAL A 109 -9.58 -2.18 -10.18
N ALA A 110 -8.64 -2.85 -9.51
CA ALA A 110 -7.27 -3.04 -10.04
C ALA A 110 -7.27 -3.88 -11.33
N LEU A 111 -8.01 -5.01 -11.35
CA LEU A 111 -8.18 -5.86 -12.54
C LEU A 111 -8.79 -5.10 -13.71
N SER A 112 -9.78 -4.26 -13.42
CA SER A 112 -10.43 -3.42 -14.41
C SER A 112 -9.47 -2.40 -15.02
N ALA A 113 -8.57 -1.84 -14.22
CA ALA A 113 -7.60 -0.84 -14.67
C ALA A 113 -6.54 -1.43 -15.62
N ILE A 114 -6.16 -2.71 -15.40
CA ILE A 114 -5.26 -3.47 -16.28
C ILE A 114 -5.99 -4.21 -17.41
N GLY A 115 -7.31 -4.01 -17.56
CA GLY A 115 -8.10 -4.58 -18.65
C GLY A 115 -8.56 -6.04 -18.46
N LYS A 116 -8.29 -6.66 -17.31
CA LYS A 116 -8.73 -8.02 -16.98
C LYS A 116 -10.20 -8.01 -16.50
N ASP A 117 -10.93 -9.09 -16.80
CA ASP A 117 -12.35 -9.23 -16.43
C ASP A 117 -12.46 -9.98 -15.10
N ALA A 118 -12.96 -9.30 -14.06
CA ALA A 118 -13.04 -9.86 -12.72
C ALA A 118 -14.09 -11.00 -12.57
N ARG A 119 -14.89 -11.26 -13.62
CA ARG A 119 -15.82 -12.41 -13.64
C ARG A 119 -15.16 -13.73 -14.03
N SER A 120 -13.90 -13.69 -14.46
CA SER A 120 -13.15 -14.87 -14.92
C SER A 120 -11.71 -14.80 -14.43
N VAL A 121 -11.50 -15.07 -13.14
CA VAL A 121 -10.18 -15.08 -12.50
C VAL A 121 -9.95 -16.45 -11.91
N ALA A 122 -8.98 -17.20 -12.45
CA ALA A 122 -8.68 -18.57 -12.03
C ALA A 122 -9.91 -19.51 -11.92
N GLY A 123 -10.93 -19.30 -12.76
CA GLY A 123 -12.19 -20.07 -12.76
C GLY A 123 -13.29 -19.55 -11.83
N TYR A 124 -13.08 -18.40 -11.18
CA TYR A 124 -14.04 -17.77 -10.25
C TYR A 124 -14.53 -16.42 -10.77
N ASP A 125 -15.79 -16.10 -10.43
CA ASP A 125 -16.38 -14.78 -10.62
C ASP A 125 -16.29 -13.99 -9.31
N LEU A 126 -15.37 -13.03 -9.25
CA LEU A 126 -15.15 -12.20 -8.07
C LEU A 126 -16.27 -11.17 -7.86
N THR A 127 -17.02 -10.84 -8.92
CA THR A 127 -18.17 -9.92 -8.80
C THR A 127 -19.33 -10.58 -8.07
N LYS A 128 -19.47 -11.92 -8.13
CA LYS A 128 -20.55 -12.67 -7.45
C LYS A 128 -20.73 -12.28 -5.98
N ALA A 129 -19.64 -12.01 -5.27
CA ALA A 129 -19.69 -11.60 -3.86
C ALA A 129 -20.51 -10.32 -3.66
N LEU A 130 -20.40 -9.34 -4.57
CA LEU A 130 -21.17 -8.09 -4.55
C LEU A 130 -22.66 -8.30 -4.88
N GLY A 131 -23.11 -9.53 -5.09
CA GLY A 131 -24.52 -9.90 -5.13
C GLY A 131 -25.14 -10.16 -3.75
N ASP A 132 -24.33 -10.25 -2.68
CA ASP A 132 -24.79 -10.44 -1.30
C ASP A 132 -24.90 -9.09 -0.58
N TYR A 133 -26.13 -8.57 -0.47
CA TYR A 133 -26.37 -7.25 0.11
C TYR A 133 -25.94 -7.18 1.57
N ASP A 134 -26.37 -8.17 2.38
CA ASP A 134 -26.19 -8.17 3.83
C ASP A 134 -24.71 -8.22 4.21
N LYS A 135 -23.91 -9.02 3.50
CA LYS A 135 -22.46 -9.07 3.74
C LYS A 135 -21.73 -7.84 3.21
N THR A 136 -22.19 -7.28 2.09
CA THR A 136 -21.57 -6.07 1.53
C THR A 136 -21.71 -4.89 2.48
N ILE A 137 -22.89 -4.64 3.05
CA ILE A 137 -23.12 -3.47 3.93
C ILE A 137 -22.53 -3.63 5.34
N TRP A 138 -21.96 -4.78 5.68
CA TRP A 138 -21.51 -5.09 7.04
C TRP A 138 -20.38 -4.14 7.50
N GLN A 139 -19.55 -3.66 6.58
CA GLN A 139 -18.44 -2.72 6.87
C GLN A 139 -18.89 -1.25 6.92
N GLY A 140 -20.16 -0.98 7.21
CA GLY A 140 -20.72 0.36 7.11
C GLY A 140 -20.76 0.83 5.65
N LEU A 141 -20.65 2.14 5.43
CA LEU A 141 -20.77 2.72 4.08
C LEU A 141 -19.62 2.34 3.14
N ASN A 142 -18.47 1.91 3.65
CA ASN A 142 -17.38 1.41 2.81
C ASN A 142 -17.83 0.31 1.84
N GLY A 143 -18.70 -0.60 2.31
CA GLY A 143 -19.25 -1.69 1.52
C GLY A 143 -19.99 -1.24 0.25
N PRO A 144 -21.16 -0.56 0.38
CA PRO A 144 -21.95 -0.12 -0.76
C PRO A 144 -21.19 0.86 -1.66
N ILE A 145 -20.37 1.75 -1.09
CA ILE A 145 -19.54 2.70 -1.86
C ILE A 145 -18.59 1.94 -2.80
N TRP A 146 -17.76 1.05 -2.24
CA TRP A 146 -16.79 0.31 -3.04
C TRP A 146 -17.45 -0.71 -3.96
N ALA A 147 -18.61 -1.27 -3.60
CA ALA A 147 -19.37 -2.14 -4.49
C ALA A 147 -19.83 -1.40 -5.76
N LEU A 148 -20.34 -0.18 -5.63
CA LEU A 148 -20.72 0.65 -6.79
C LEU A 148 -19.50 1.02 -7.63
N ILE A 149 -18.42 1.52 -7.01
CA ILE A 149 -17.17 1.86 -7.73
C ILE A 149 -16.64 0.65 -8.52
N ALA A 150 -16.58 -0.52 -7.89
CA ALA A 150 -16.11 -1.75 -8.54
C ALA A 150 -17.01 -2.17 -9.71
N LEU A 151 -18.34 -2.20 -9.51
CA LEU A 151 -19.29 -2.59 -10.55
C LEU A 151 -19.32 -1.60 -11.71
N ASP A 152 -19.12 -0.31 -11.44
CA ASP A 152 -19.13 0.73 -12.46
C ASP A 152 -17.81 0.89 -13.20
N SER A 153 -16.72 0.29 -12.67
CA SER A 153 -15.39 0.44 -13.26
C SER A 153 -15.28 -0.01 -14.72
N ARG A 154 -16.01 -1.07 -15.09
CA ARG A 154 -16.17 -1.56 -16.47
C ARG A 154 -17.62 -1.85 -16.85
N ASP A 155 -18.57 -1.14 -16.23
CA ASP A 155 -20.01 -1.39 -16.46
C ASP A 155 -20.40 -2.86 -16.24
N TYR A 156 -19.86 -3.51 -15.21
CA TYR A 156 -20.20 -4.90 -14.89
C TYR A 156 -21.71 -5.05 -14.70
N PRO A 157 -22.33 -6.10 -15.26
CA PRO A 157 -23.74 -6.39 -14.94
C PRO A 157 -23.89 -6.62 -13.43
N MET A 158 -25.07 -6.34 -12.88
CA MET A 158 -25.32 -6.67 -11.48
C MET A 158 -25.21 -8.19 -11.31
N PRO A 159 -24.31 -8.69 -10.44
CA PRO A 159 -24.09 -10.11 -10.24
C PRO A 159 -25.29 -10.75 -9.52
N VAL A 160 -25.60 -11.99 -9.89
CA VAL A 160 -26.59 -12.81 -9.20
C VAL A 160 -25.87 -13.75 -8.25
N ASN A 161 -26.22 -13.69 -6.96
CA ASN A 161 -25.71 -14.59 -5.94
C ASN A 161 -26.88 -15.39 -5.32
N PRO A 162 -27.15 -16.61 -5.80
CA PRO A 162 -28.25 -17.44 -5.29
C PRO A 162 -28.11 -17.85 -3.82
N GLU A 163 -26.91 -17.74 -3.26
CA GLU A 163 -26.61 -18.08 -1.86
C GLU A 163 -26.79 -16.89 -0.92
N ALA A 164 -26.91 -15.68 -1.46
CA ALA A 164 -27.16 -14.49 -0.66
C ALA A 164 -28.53 -14.56 0.01
N LYS A 165 -28.57 -14.24 1.31
CA LYS A 165 -29.84 -14.09 2.03
C LYS A 165 -30.69 -12.98 1.42
N THR A 166 -30.04 -11.86 1.08
CA THR A 166 -30.64 -10.72 0.41
C THR A 166 -29.85 -10.44 -0.85
N GLN A 167 -30.45 -10.69 -2.02
CA GLN A 167 -29.85 -10.37 -3.31
C GLN A 167 -29.73 -8.86 -3.46
N ALA A 168 -28.50 -8.38 -3.67
CA ALA A 168 -28.24 -6.96 -3.89
C ALA A 168 -28.74 -6.50 -5.26
N THR A 169 -29.04 -5.20 -5.34
CA THR A 169 -29.16 -4.45 -6.59
C THR A 169 -28.35 -3.16 -6.48
N ARG A 170 -28.00 -2.54 -7.61
CA ARG A 170 -27.36 -1.21 -7.60
C ARG A 170 -28.18 -0.19 -6.82
N GLN A 171 -29.50 -0.17 -7.03
CA GLN A 171 -30.37 0.78 -6.34
C GLN A 171 -30.34 0.59 -4.83
N MET A 172 -30.27 -0.65 -4.32
CA MET A 172 -30.16 -0.88 -2.87
C MET A 172 -28.86 -0.33 -2.26
N TYR A 173 -27.76 -0.30 -3.02
CA TYR A 173 -26.52 0.34 -2.56
C TYR A 173 -26.62 1.86 -2.61
N ILE A 174 -27.22 2.43 -3.66
CA ILE A 174 -27.50 3.86 -3.76
C ILE A 174 -28.40 4.30 -2.60
N ASP A 175 -29.54 3.64 -2.42
CA ASP A 175 -30.51 3.92 -1.36
C ASP A 175 -29.84 3.83 0.02
N ARG A 176 -29.01 2.80 0.25
CA ARG A 176 -28.26 2.68 1.51
C ARG A 176 -27.34 3.88 1.76
N ILE A 177 -26.64 4.36 0.73
CA ILE A 177 -25.78 5.55 0.89
C ILE A 177 -26.65 6.76 1.23
N LEU A 178 -27.75 6.99 0.49
CA LEU A 178 -28.64 8.13 0.72
C LEU A 178 -29.31 8.10 2.11
N GLU A 179 -29.80 6.93 2.55
CA GLU A 179 -30.42 6.73 3.87
C GLU A 179 -29.47 7.04 5.03
N CYS A 180 -28.17 6.87 4.81
CA CYS A 180 -27.13 7.11 5.81
C CYS A 180 -26.56 8.54 5.78
N GLN A 181 -27.10 9.42 4.92
CA GLN A 181 -26.68 10.83 4.91
C GLN A 181 -27.02 11.50 6.24
N LEU A 182 -26.05 12.21 6.80
CA LEU A 182 -26.16 12.85 8.10
C LEU A 182 -26.87 14.21 7.99
N PRO A 183 -27.45 14.75 9.08
CA PRO A 183 -28.15 16.03 9.05
C PRO A 183 -27.31 17.24 8.63
N ASP A 184 -25.97 17.14 8.66
CA ASP A 184 -25.06 18.17 8.14
C ASP A 184 -24.78 18.02 6.63
N GLY A 185 -25.35 17.02 5.97
CA GLY A 185 -25.32 16.78 4.52
C GLY A 185 -24.23 15.82 4.04
N GLY A 186 -23.28 15.41 4.87
CA GLY A 186 -22.24 14.46 4.47
C GLY A 186 -22.48 13.05 5.02
N TRP A 187 -21.42 12.25 5.04
CA TRP A 187 -21.43 10.87 5.52
C TRP A 187 -20.28 10.58 6.47
N SER A 188 -20.45 9.56 7.30
CA SER A 188 -19.41 8.94 8.13
C SER A 188 -19.50 7.41 7.99
N LEU A 189 -18.51 6.67 8.48
CA LEU A 189 -18.39 5.25 8.19
C LEU A 189 -19.62 4.43 8.61
N PHE A 190 -20.14 4.65 9.81
CA PHE A 190 -21.34 3.99 10.33
C PHE A 190 -22.52 4.95 10.53
N GLY A 191 -22.40 6.22 10.10
CA GLY A 191 -23.45 7.23 10.22
C GLY A 191 -24.78 6.76 9.66
N GLY A 192 -25.87 7.04 10.39
CA GLY A 192 -27.22 6.60 10.00
C GLY A 192 -27.45 5.08 10.06
N THR A 193 -26.51 4.28 10.55
CA THR A 193 -26.69 2.83 10.76
C THR A 193 -26.95 2.48 12.23
N GLU A 194 -27.44 1.27 12.49
CA GLU A 194 -27.60 0.74 13.86
C GLU A 194 -26.26 0.55 14.59
N ALA A 195 -25.15 0.47 13.86
CA ALA A 195 -23.81 0.30 14.41
C ALA A 195 -23.11 1.64 14.74
N ALA A 196 -23.78 2.78 14.49
CA ALA A 196 -23.23 4.11 14.71
C ALA A 196 -22.79 4.33 16.17
N GLY A 197 -21.52 4.67 16.37
CA GLY A 197 -20.98 5.14 17.64
C GLY A 197 -21.12 6.65 17.81
N SER A 198 -20.58 7.19 18.92
CA SER A 198 -20.64 8.62 19.22
C SER A 198 -19.91 9.51 18.22
N GLY A 199 -18.94 8.96 17.47
CA GLY A 199 -18.20 9.69 16.44
C GLY A 199 -18.86 9.69 15.07
N ASP A 200 -19.81 8.78 14.81
CA ASP A 200 -20.44 8.60 13.51
C ASP A 200 -21.57 9.60 13.23
N GLY A 201 -21.96 10.42 14.20
CA GLY A 201 -22.96 11.48 14.02
C GLY A 201 -22.45 12.73 13.30
N VAL A 202 -21.17 12.75 12.90
CA VAL A 202 -20.51 13.89 12.25
C VAL A 202 -19.90 13.42 10.94
N SER A 203 -20.11 14.19 9.87
CA SER A 203 -19.56 13.84 8.56
C SER A 203 -18.03 13.87 8.54
N ASP A 204 -17.47 12.82 7.93
CA ASP A 204 -16.05 12.58 7.72
C ASP A 204 -15.70 12.86 6.24
N PRO A 205 -14.61 13.60 5.94
CA PRO A 205 -14.25 13.93 4.58
C PRO A 205 -13.90 12.71 3.71
N ASP A 206 -13.33 11.65 4.28
CA ASP A 206 -12.93 10.47 3.51
C ASP A 206 -14.17 9.73 3.02
N ILE A 207 -15.07 9.41 3.96
CA ILE A 207 -16.31 8.70 3.63
C ILE A 207 -17.23 9.56 2.78
N THR A 208 -17.30 10.87 3.03
CA THR A 208 -18.09 11.78 2.18
C THR A 208 -17.53 11.85 0.77
N GLY A 209 -16.21 12.03 0.61
CA GLY A 209 -15.56 12.04 -0.69
C GLY A 209 -15.79 10.73 -1.45
N MET A 210 -15.61 9.58 -0.79
CA MET A 210 -15.85 8.28 -1.41
C MET A 210 -17.32 8.04 -1.78
N ALA A 211 -18.29 8.50 -0.96
CA ALA A 211 -19.70 8.43 -1.29
C ALA A 211 -20.03 9.23 -2.55
N LEU A 212 -19.47 10.44 -2.66
CA LEU A 212 -19.59 11.28 -3.85
C LEU A 212 -18.99 10.61 -5.09
N GLN A 213 -17.84 9.95 -4.97
CA GLN A 213 -17.22 9.17 -6.06
C GLN A 213 -18.15 8.06 -6.56
N ALA A 214 -18.75 7.28 -5.64
CA ALA A 214 -19.68 6.20 -5.98
C ALA A 214 -20.98 6.71 -6.62
N LEU A 215 -21.49 7.85 -6.15
CA LEU A 215 -22.74 8.44 -6.64
C LEU A 215 -22.59 9.24 -7.95
N ALA A 216 -21.37 9.51 -8.40
CA ALA A 216 -21.11 10.38 -9.55
C ALA A 216 -21.74 9.89 -10.87
N LYS A 217 -22.02 8.59 -11.01
CA LYS A 217 -22.67 8.03 -12.21
C LYS A 217 -24.20 8.11 -12.18
N TYR A 218 -24.78 8.39 -11.03
CA TYR A 218 -26.21 8.31 -10.77
C TYR A 218 -26.87 9.69 -10.60
N GLN A 219 -26.21 10.74 -11.09
CA GLN A 219 -26.66 12.14 -10.99
C GLN A 219 -27.92 12.45 -11.82
N ASP A 220 -28.37 11.52 -12.66
CA ASP A 220 -29.67 11.57 -13.32
C ASP A 220 -30.84 11.33 -12.35
N GLN A 221 -30.58 10.73 -11.19
CA GLN A 221 -31.57 10.58 -10.11
C GLN A 221 -31.65 11.86 -9.28
N PRO A 222 -32.82 12.53 -9.17
CA PRO A 222 -32.93 13.80 -8.45
C PRO A 222 -32.49 13.74 -6.98
N ALA A 223 -32.81 12.64 -6.27
CA ALA A 223 -32.41 12.46 -4.87
C ALA A 223 -30.89 12.33 -4.72
N VAL A 224 -30.21 11.69 -5.68
CA VAL A 224 -28.75 11.58 -5.68
C VAL A 224 -28.11 12.95 -5.94
N ALA A 225 -28.65 13.71 -6.90
CA ALA A 225 -28.16 15.07 -7.19
C ALA A 225 -28.36 16.02 -6.00
N GLU A 226 -29.50 15.94 -5.31
CA GLU A 226 -29.78 16.72 -4.09
C GLU A 226 -28.78 16.38 -2.97
N ALA A 227 -28.65 15.09 -2.63
CA ALA A 227 -27.69 14.65 -1.62
C ALA A 227 -26.24 15.02 -1.96
N THR A 228 -25.88 14.96 -3.24
CA THR A 228 -24.56 15.36 -3.75
C THR A 228 -24.29 16.84 -3.47
N GLU A 229 -25.23 17.73 -3.77
CA GLU A 229 -25.06 19.16 -3.52
C GLU A 229 -25.00 19.50 -2.03
N GLU A 230 -25.81 18.83 -1.20
CA GLU A 230 -25.74 18.99 0.26
C GLU A 230 -24.37 18.55 0.82
N ALA A 231 -23.84 17.44 0.33
CA ALA A 231 -22.53 16.94 0.71
C ALA A 231 -21.40 17.86 0.26
N LEU A 232 -21.45 18.38 -0.97
CA LEU A 232 -20.48 19.36 -1.47
C LEU A 232 -20.53 20.65 -0.63
N ALA A 233 -21.71 21.11 -0.24
CA ALA A 233 -21.86 22.26 0.66
C ALA A 233 -21.28 21.98 2.05
N CYS A 234 -21.53 20.78 2.60
CA CYS A 234 -20.96 20.32 3.86
C CYS A 234 -19.42 20.31 3.83
N MET A 235 -18.84 19.68 2.80
CA MET A 235 -17.39 19.58 2.64
C MET A 235 -16.75 20.95 2.38
N SER A 236 -17.36 21.80 1.55
CA SER A 236 -16.89 23.18 1.36
C SER A 236 -16.81 23.96 2.67
N LYS A 237 -17.72 23.71 3.63
CA LYS A 237 -17.69 24.34 4.95
C LYS A 237 -16.63 23.76 5.88
N LYS A 238 -16.34 22.45 5.75
CA LYS A 238 -15.35 21.73 6.57
C LYS A 238 -13.91 21.91 6.08
N GLN A 239 -13.71 22.27 4.82
CA GLN A 239 -12.38 22.51 4.25
C GLN A 239 -11.63 23.62 5.00
N SER A 240 -10.36 23.35 5.29
CA SER A 240 -9.47 24.28 5.99
C SER A 240 -9.00 25.41 5.09
N THR A 241 -8.50 26.50 5.69
CA THR A 241 -8.05 27.71 4.96
C THR A 241 -6.84 27.49 4.07
N ASP A 242 -6.12 26.39 4.28
CA ASP A 242 -5.00 25.93 3.46
C ASP A 242 -5.43 25.02 2.30
N GLY A 243 -6.75 24.84 2.09
CA GLY A 243 -7.31 23.98 1.05
C GLY A 243 -7.45 22.50 1.46
N GLY A 244 -7.04 22.12 2.67
CA GLY A 244 -7.03 20.73 3.13
C GLY A 244 -8.27 20.27 3.88
N PHE A 245 -8.26 19.00 4.27
CA PHE A 245 -9.28 18.36 5.09
C PHE A 245 -8.64 17.62 6.28
N ALA A 246 -9.39 17.48 7.35
CA ALA A 246 -8.98 16.71 8.52
C ALA A 246 -10.04 15.64 8.82
N SER A 247 -9.59 14.39 8.86
CA SER A 247 -10.38 13.25 9.34
C SER A 247 -10.05 12.99 10.82
N TRP A 248 -11.08 12.80 11.65
CA TRP A 248 -10.95 12.62 13.11
C TRP A 248 -10.06 13.66 13.83
N GLY A 249 -10.00 14.89 13.29
CA GLY A 249 -9.19 15.98 13.83
C GLY A 249 -7.74 16.03 13.34
N THR A 250 -7.32 15.08 12.50
CA THR A 250 -5.98 15.02 11.93
C THR A 250 -6.00 15.44 10.46
N ALA A 251 -5.34 16.55 10.15
CA ALA A 251 -5.11 16.97 8.76
C ALA A 251 -4.13 15.99 8.09
N ASN A 252 -4.52 15.45 6.94
CA ASN A 252 -3.76 14.42 6.24
C ASN A 252 -3.98 14.51 4.72
N SER A 253 -3.11 13.84 3.95
CA SER A 253 -3.12 13.87 2.48
C SER A 253 -4.27 13.04 1.89
N GLU A 254 -4.63 11.91 2.52
CA GLU A 254 -5.67 11.01 2.03
C GLU A 254 -7.05 11.65 2.02
N SER A 255 -7.39 12.43 3.06
CA SER A 255 -8.67 13.13 3.15
C SER A 255 -8.86 14.14 2.01
N VAL A 256 -7.83 14.91 1.67
CA VAL A 256 -7.91 15.84 0.53
C VAL A 256 -7.95 15.10 -0.80
N VAL A 257 -7.27 13.95 -0.91
CA VAL A 257 -7.34 13.07 -2.10
C VAL A 257 -8.77 12.59 -2.35
N GLN A 258 -9.50 12.13 -1.33
CA GLN A 258 -10.86 11.64 -1.53
C GLN A 258 -11.78 12.72 -2.12
N MET A 259 -11.59 13.98 -1.72
CA MET A 259 -12.34 15.11 -2.27
C MET A 259 -11.86 15.52 -3.67
N ILE A 260 -10.57 15.46 -3.97
CA ILE A 260 -10.04 15.69 -5.33
C ILE A 260 -10.66 14.67 -6.30
N VAL A 261 -10.63 13.38 -5.95
CA VAL A 261 -11.19 12.32 -6.80
C VAL A 261 -12.71 12.48 -6.93
N ALA A 262 -13.42 12.85 -5.85
CA ALA A 262 -14.86 13.12 -5.91
C ALA A 262 -15.22 14.22 -6.91
N LEU A 263 -14.54 15.37 -6.88
CA LEU A 263 -14.80 16.45 -7.84
C LEU A 263 -14.48 16.01 -9.28
N CYS A 264 -13.39 15.27 -9.48
CA CYS A 264 -13.02 14.74 -10.79
C CYS A 264 -14.08 13.76 -11.34
N GLU A 265 -14.59 12.83 -10.52
CA GLU A 265 -15.64 11.88 -10.92
C GLU A 265 -16.98 12.59 -11.23
N LEU A 266 -17.28 13.67 -10.51
CA LEU A 266 -18.47 14.52 -10.75
C LEU A 266 -18.31 15.48 -11.94
N GLY A 267 -17.11 15.60 -12.52
CA GLY A 267 -16.82 16.57 -13.58
C GLY A 267 -16.81 18.03 -13.10
N ILE A 268 -16.57 18.25 -11.80
CA ILE A 268 -16.45 19.57 -11.19
C ILE A 268 -14.98 20.00 -11.24
N SER A 269 -14.74 21.26 -11.64
CA SER A 269 -13.38 21.80 -11.69
C SER A 269 -12.74 21.83 -10.29
N LEU A 270 -11.45 21.52 -10.20
CA LEU A 270 -10.68 21.70 -8.96
C LEU A 270 -10.47 23.18 -8.60
N ASP A 271 -10.76 24.09 -9.54
CA ASP A 271 -10.79 25.54 -9.32
C ASP A 271 -12.20 26.04 -8.91
N ASP A 272 -13.16 25.14 -8.64
CA ASP A 272 -14.49 25.52 -8.17
C ASP A 272 -14.37 26.42 -6.92
N PRO A 273 -14.91 27.64 -6.94
CA PRO A 273 -14.74 28.60 -5.84
C PRO A 273 -15.26 28.09 -4.48
N ARG A 274 -16.14 27.08 -4.47
CA ARG A 274 -16.56 26.42 -3.23
C ARG A 274 -15.38 25.74 -2.54
N PHE A 275 -14.39 25.26 -3.29
CA PHE A 275 -13.26 24.46 -2.80
C PHE A 275 -11.89 25.18 -2.88
N VAL A 276 -11.89 26.48 -3.17
CA VAL A 276 -10.72 27.35 -3.05
C VAL A 276 -10.81 28.15 -1.75
N LYS A 277 -9.93 27.88 -0.79
CA LYS A 277 -9.95 28.48 0.55
C LYS A 277 -8.65 29.21 0.82
N GLY A 278 -8.74 30.44 1.33
CA GLY A 278 -7.55 31.25 1.63
C GLY A 278 -6.62 31.51 0.43
N GLY A 279 -7.11 31.31 -0.80
CA GLY A 279 -6.30 31.37 -2.02
C GLY A 279 -5.65 30.04 -2.43
N ASN A 280 -5.88 28.95 -1.68
CA ASN A 280 -5.32 27.63 -1.93
C ASN A 280 -6.39 26.69 -2.48
N THR A 281 -6.01 25.90 -3.49
CA THR A 281 -6.76 24.76 -4.02
C THR A 281 -6.47 23.51 -3.19
N MET A 282 -7.26 22.45 -3.41
CA MET A 282 -6.98 21.13 -2.81
C MET A 282 -5.66 20.53 -3.30
N LEU A 283 -5.26 20.79 -4.56
CA LEU A 283 -3.97 20.35 -5.08
C LEU A 283 -2.82 21.09 -4.41
N ASP A 284 -2.96 22.39 -4.15
CA ASP A 284 -1.94 23.15 -3.41
C ASP A 284 -1.72 22.53 -2.02
N ASN A 285 -2.81 22.16 -1.34
CA ASN A 285 -2.74 21.46 -0.06
C ASN A 285 -2.06 20.09 -0.18
N LEU A 286 -2.48 19.26 -1.13
CA LEU A 286 -1.90 17.93 -1.33
C LEU A 286 -0.39 18.01 -1.58
N MET A 287 0.05 18.98 -2.39
CA MET A 287 1.48 19.19 -2.69
C MET A 287 2.31 19.64 -1.48
N THR A 288 1.69 20.04 -0.35
CA THR A 288 2.44 20.29 0.89
C THR A 288 2.92 19.00 1.56
N PHE A 289 2.34 17.85 1.22
CA PHE A 289 2.74 16.53 1.76
C PHE A 289 3.75 15.81 0.85
N TYR A 290 4.00 16.33 -0.35
CA TYR A 290 4.89 15.74 -1.33
C TYR A 290 6.36 15.85 -0.91
N GLN A 291 7.07 14.73 -0.96
CA GLN A 291 8.51 14.63 -0.75
C GLN A 291 9.16 14.15 -2.05
N PRO A 292 9.82 15.03 -2.82
CA PRO A 292 10.48 14.64 -4.06
C PRO A 292 11.39 13.42 -3.87
N GLY A 293 11.24 12.42 -4.74
CA GLY A 293 11.94 11.14 -4.70
C GLY A 293 11.49 10.17 -3.61
N ASN A 294 10.52 10.54 -2.76
CA ASN A 294 10.09 9.77 -1.58
C ASN A 294 8.57 9.65 -1.42
N GLY A 295 7.79 10.09 -2.42
CA GLY A 295 6.33 10.00 -2.37
C GLY A 295 5.69 11.07 -1.49
N PHE A 296 4.74 10.67 -0.63
CA PHE A 296 3.93 11.58 0.18
C PHE A 296 3.87 11.15 1.65
N LEU A 297 3.84 12.15 2.52
CA LEU A 297 3.56 11.95 3.94
C LEU A 297 2.05 11.79 4.20
N HIS A 298 1.68 10.97 5.19
CA HIS A 298 0.31 10.94 5.73
C HIS A 298 -0.04 12.29 6.36
N THR A 299 0.78 12.72 7.35
CA THR A 299 0.69 14.02 8.01
C THR A 299 1.94 14.86 7.77
N GLN A 300 1.88 16.16 7.99
CA GLN A 300 3.05 17.05 7.84
C GLN A 300 4.27 16.68 8.70
N ASN A 301 4.07 15.95 9.79
CA ASN A 301 5.14 15.42 10.65
C ASN A 301 5.52 13.96 10.34
N GLY A 302 4.92 13.35 9.31
CA GLY A 302 5.20 11.99 8.86
C GLY A 302 4.74 10.87 9.78
N SER A 303 3.79 11.13 10.70
CA SER A 303 3.14 10.06 11.47
C SER A 303 2.12 9.33 10.60
N GLY A 304 1.91 8.02 10.82
CA GLY A 304 0.95 7.22 10.04
C GLY A 304 1.57 6.53 8.83
N SER A 305 0.73 6.04 7.91
CA SER A 305 1.20 5.23 6.77
C SER A 305 1.61 6.11 5.59
N ASN A 306 2.90 6.44 5.48
CA ASN A 306 3.39 7.20 4.31
C ASN A 306 3.25 6.40 3.00
N GLN A 307 3.31 5.07 3.03
CA GLN A 307 3.09 4.25 1.82
C GLN A 307 1.63 4.35 1.34
N MET A 308 0.65 4.25 2.24
CA MET A 308 -0.76 4.45 1.87
C MET A 308 -1.00 5.88 1.37
N ALA A 309 -0.46 6.87 2.08
CA ALA A 309 -0.53 8.27 1.67
C ALA A 309 0.05 8.48 0.27
N THR A 310 1.20 7.88 -0.02
CA THR A 310 1.87 7.93 -1.32
C THR A 310 1.01 7.33 -2.42
N GLU A 311 0.49 6.12 -2.22
CA GLU A 311 -0.33 5.45 -3.25
C GLU A 311 -1.66 6.19 -3.48
N GLN A 312 -2.28 6.73 -2.42
CA GLN A 312 -3.52 7.52 -2.55
C GLN A 312 -3.29 8.90 -3.18
N ALA A 313 -2.29 9.64 -2.71
CA ALA A 313 -1.88 10.91 -3.32
C ALA A 313 -1.55 10.74 -4.80
N PHE A 314 -0.87 9.65 -5.14
CA PHE A 314 -0.54 9.33 -6.52
C PHE A 314 -1.79 9.15 -7.39
N TYR A 315 -2.72 8.26 -7.04
CA TYR A 315 -3.93 8.12 -7.86
C TYR A 315 -4.80 9.40 -7.82
N GLY A 316 -4.74 10.19 -6.75
CA GLY A 316 -5.45 11.47 -6.62
C GLY A 316 -4.93 12.51 -7.61
N MET A 317 -3.61 12.65 -7.71
CA MET A 317 -2.96 13.48 -8.72
C MET A 317 -3.25 12.98 -10.13
N VAL A 318 -3.24 11.66 -10.35
CA VAL A 318 -3.62 11.04 -11.62
C VAL A 318 -5.08 11.38 -11.98
N ALA A 319 -6.02 11.30 -11.03
CA ALA A 319 -7.40 11.70 -11.26
C ALA A 319 -7.50 13.17 -11.70
N ALA A 320 -6.78 14.07 -11.03
CA ALA A 320 -6.71 15.48 -11.38
C ALA A 320 -6.12 15.71 -12.78
N GLN A 321 -5.01 15.06 -13.11
CA GLN A 321 -4.38 15.17 -14.43
C GLN A 321 -5.34 14.67 -15.53
N ARG A 322 -6.01 13.53 -15.30
CA ARG A 322 -7.00 12.97 -16.24
C ARG A 322 -8.17 13.92 -16.46
N ALA A 323 -8.70 14.52 -15.40
CA ALA A 323 -9.76 15.53 -15.49
C ALA A 323 -9.32 16.76 -16.30
N ARG A 324 -8.14 17.32 -16.03
CA ARG A 324 -7.58 18.46 -16.78
C ARG A 324 -7.32 18.13 -18.27
N GLN A 325 -7.01 16.87 -18.56
CA GLN A 325 -6.77 16.39 -19.93
C GLN A 325 -8.04 15.88 -20.64
N ASN A 326 -9.23 16.01 -20.02
CA ASN A 326 -10.50 15.48 -20.55
C ASN A 326 -10.45 13.98 -20.90
N LYS A 327 -9.67 13.20 -20.13
CA LYS A 327 -9.68 11.73 -20.21
C LYS A 327 -10.84 11.18 -19.37
N ASN A 328 -11.14 9.89 -19.54
CA ASN A 328 -12.07 9.24 -18.61
C ASN A 328 -11.58 9.39 -17.17
N SER A 329 -12.52 9.45 -16.23
CA SER A 329 -12.20 9.58 -14.80
C SER A 329 -11.39 8.38 -14.27
N LEU A 330 -10.92 8.47 -13.03
CA LEU A 330 -10.06 7.44 -12.44
C LEU A 330 -10.78 6.08 -12.45
N TYR A 331 -12.05 6.06 -12.05
CA TYR A 331 -12.83 4.85 -11.92
C TYR A 331 -13.68 4.50 -13.14
N ARG A 332 -13.83 5.36 -14.16
CA ARG A 332 -14.54 4.97 -15.40
C ARG A 332 -13.58 4.41 -16.43
N MET A 333 -13.28 3.12 -16.34
CA MET A 333 -12.17 2.49 -17.04
C MET A 333 -12.52 1.96 -18.43
N GLY A 334 -13.43 2.63 -19.15
CA GLY A 334 -13.70 2.34 -20.56
C GLY A 334 -12.51 2.56 -21.49
N ASP A 335 -11.47 3.23 -21.01
CA ASP A 335 -10.19 3.48 -21.68
C ASP A 335 -9.01 2.73 -21.00
N ALA A 336 -9.29 1.65 -20.26
CA ALA A 336 -8.25 0.78 -19.71
C ALA A 336 -7.35 0.21 -20.81
N ILE A 337 -6.08 -0.01 -20.46
CA ILE A 337 -5.17 -0.77 -21.33
C ILE A 337 -5.63 -2.23 -21.42
N THR A 338 -5.05 -2.98 -22.36
CA THR A 338 -5.20 -4.44 -22.40
C THR A 338 -3.84 -5.05 -22.09
N VAL A 339 -3.73 -5.68 -20.92
CA VAL A 339 -2.55 -6.48 -20.58
C VAL A 339 -2.72 -7.87 -21.18
N ALA A 340 -1.76 -8.28 -22.01
CA ALA A 340 -1.74 -9.60 -22.63
C ALA A 340 -1.72 -10.72 -21.57
N GLU A 341 -2.12 -11.93 -21.95
CA GLU A 341 -1.77 -13.10 -21.14
C GLU A 341 -0.25 -13.22 -21.09
N GLY A 342 0.31 -13.30 -19.88
CA GLY A 342 1.73 -13.61 -19.71
C GLY A 342 2.03 -15.03 -20.18
N GLU A 343 3.30 -15.36 -20.37
CA GLU A 343 3.68 -16.77 -20.44
C GLU A 343 3.19 -17.47 -19.16
N GLU A 344 2.62 -18.66 -19.26
CA GLU A 344 2.23 -19.50 -18.12
C GLU A 344 3.50 -19.95 -17.36
N THR A 345 4.14 -19.01 -16.68
CA THR A 345 5.09 -19.30 -15.62
C THR A 345 4.25 -19.26 -14.36
N PRO A 346 3.96 -20.41 -13.72
CA PRO A 346 3.18 -20.40 -12.50
C PRO A 346 3.83 -19.44 -11.50
N SER A 347 3.10 -18.46 -10.97
CA SER A 347 3.57 -17.68 -9.81
C SER A 347 4.03 -18.69 -8.74
N GLY A 348 5.22 -18.45 -8.19
CA GLY A 348 5.87 -19.40 -7.28
C GLY A 348 6.63 -20.57 -7.93
N ALA A 349 6.78 -20.61 -9.25
CA ALA A 349 7.64 -21.59 -9.93
C ALA A 349 9.13 -21.40 -9.56
N GLY A 350 9.53 -20.20 -9.15
CA GLY A 350 10.89 -19.81 -8.84
C GLY A 350 11.81 -19.72 -10.08
N LEU A 351 13.03 -19.21 -9.89
CA LEU A 351 14.01 -19.07 -10.99
C LEU A 351 14.48 -20.42 -11.54
N GLU A 352 14.94 -20.40 -12.79
CA GLU A 352 15.69 -21.50 -13.37
C GLU A 352 16.95 -21.79 -12.53
N GLY A 353 17.29 -23.06 -12.37
CA GLY A 353 18.47 -23.47 -11.60
C GLY A 353 18.28 -23.47 -10.08
N LYS A 354 17.11 -23.09 -9.55
CA LYS A 354 16.80 -23.27 -8.14
C LYS A 354 16.91 -24.74 -7.71
N HIS A 355 17.25 -24.96 -6.45
CA HIS A 355 17.30 -26.30 -5.89
C HIS A 355 15.91 -26.96 -5.94
N ALA A 356 15.86 -28.27 -6.25
CA ALA A 356 14.61 -29.00 -6.48
C ALA A 356 13.66 -28.99 -5.27
N ASP A 357 14.23 -28.98 -4.06
CA ASP A 357 13.47 -28.95 -2.81
C ASP A 357 12.97 -27.55 -2.41
N VAL A 358 13.47 -26.48 -3.02
CA VAL A 358 12.96 -25.11 -2.78
C VAL A 358 11.60 -24.98 -3.45
N LYS A 359 10.60 -24.54 -2.68
CA LYS A 359 9.21 -24.42 -3.13
C LYS A 359 8.63 -23.10 -2.67
N ALA A 360 7.83 -22.45 -3.51
CA ALA A 360 7.02 -21.33 -3.07
C ALA A 360 6.04 -21.78 -1.97
N VAL A 361 5.86 -20.92 -0.98
CA VAL A 361 4.98 -21.18 0.15
C VAL A 361 3.61 -20.60 -0.19
N PRO A 362 2.54 -21.41 -0.24
CA PRO A 362 1.22 -20.92 -0.58
C PRO A 362 0.66 -20.01 0.52
N ILE A 363 -0.23 -19.11 0.14
CA ILE A 363 -1.00 -18.30 1.08
C ILE A 363 -2.00 -19.20 1.81
N THR A 364 -2.00 -19.12 3.14
CA THR A 364 -2.88 -19.91 4.01
C THR A 364 -3.65 -19.06 5.02
N GLN A 365 -3.23 -17.80 5.25
CA GLN A 365 -3.84 -16.87 6.18
C GLN A 365 -4.13 -15.53 5.49
N MET A 366 -5.18 -15.51 4.66
CA MET A 366 -5.63 -14.36 3.88
C MET A 366 -5.93 -13.15 4.78
N GLY A 367 -5.43 -11.97 4.40
CA GLY A 367 -5.64 -10.71 5.15
C GLY A 367 -5.02 -10.69 6.55
N LYS A 368 -4.05 -11.56 6.85
CA LYS A 368 -3.34 -11.57 8.13
C LYS A 368 -2.56 -10.27 8.34
N THR A 369 -2.86 -9.57 9.42
CA THR A 369 -2.19 -8.32 9.85
C THR A 369 -2.01 -8.30 11.37
N PHE A 370 -1.38 -7.24 11.91
CA PHE A 370 -1.07 -7.03 13.33
C PHE A 370 -1.36 -5.58 13.76
N ASP A 371 -1.81 -5.39 15.00
CA ASP A 371 -2.34 -4.11 15.48
C ASP A 371 -1.26 -3.01 15.63
N ASP A 372 0.01 -3.41 15.79
CA ASP A 372 1.17 -2.54 15.96
C ASP A 372 1.89 -2.19 14.65
N ILE A 373 1.31 -2.56 13.50
CA ILE A 373 1.86 -2.21 12.17
C ILE A 373 0.81 -1.62 11.22
N THR A 374 -0.43 -1.39 11.68
CA THR A 374 -1.53 -0.93 10.82
C THR A 374 -2.30 0.24 11.43
N GLY A 375 -3.11 0.91 10.60
CA GLY A 375 -3.92 2.06 11.01
C GLY A 375 -3.07 3.21 11.57
N ALA A 376 -3.38 3.66 12.79
CA ALA A 376 -2.61 4.71 13.47
C ALA A 376 -1.17 4.27 13.82
N ASN A 377 -0.89 2.97 13.85
CA ASN A 377 0.44 2.39 14.10
C ASN A 377 1.08 1.87 12.81
N ALA A 378 0.68 2.37 11.65
CA ALA A 378 1.19 1.88 10.37
C ALA A 378 2.71 1.89 10.32
N HIS A 379 3.29 0.76 9.89
CA HIS A 379 4.73 0.56 9.78
C HIS A 379 5.14 0.51 8.30
N GLU A 380 6.32 1.02 7.95
CA GLU A 380 6.78 1.04 6.55
C GLU A 380 6.92 -0.38 5.96
N ASN A 381 7.42 -1.34 6.73
CA ASN A 381 7.51 -2.75 6.32
C ASN A 381 6.18 -3.54 6.44
N GLN A 382 5.03 -2.89 6.65
CA GLN A 382 3.73 -3.58 6.75
C GLN A 382 3.48 -4.54 5.57
N PRO A 383 3.67 -4.16 4.28
CA PRO A 383 3.42 -5.06 3.16
C PRO A 383 4.27 -6.33 3.20
N ALA A 384 5.56 -6.21 3.52
CA ALA A 384 6.47 -7.35 3.64
C ALA A 384 6.07 -8.27 4.80
N ILE A 385 5.72 -7.69 5.95
CA ILE A 385 5.28 -8.44 7.13
C ILE A 385 3.99 -9.22 6.83
N GLU A 386 2.98 -8.58 6.25
CA GLU A 386 1.70 -9.20 5.91
C GLU A 386 1.86 -10.29 4.84
N ALA A 387 2.67 -10.04 3.80
CA ALA A 387 2.93 -11.03 2.74
C ALA A 387 3.58 -12.31 3.28
N LEU A 388 4.55 -12.19 4.19
CA LEU A 388 5.20 -13.35 4.82
C LEU A 388 4.29 -14.02 5.86
N ALA A 389 3.52 -13.25 6.62
CA ALA A 389 2.59 -13.78 7.63
C ALA A 389 1.43 -14.54 6.99
N ALA A 390 0.90 -14.06 5.86
CA ALA A 390 -0.15 -14.74 5.10
C ALA A 390 0.28 -16.14 4.61
N ARG A 391 1.59 -16.36 4.44
CA ARG A 391 2.22 -17.63 4.07
C ARG A 391 2.70 -18.46 5.27
N GLY A 392 2.57 -17.94 6.50
CA GLY A 392 3.08 -18.60 7.71
C GLY A 392 4.61 -18.68 7.79
N ILE A 393 5.31 -17.83 7.04
CA ILE A 393 6.78 -17.75 7.05
C ILE A 393 7.24 -17.05 8.33
N ILE A 394 6.55 -15.96 8.70
CA ILE A 394 6.77 -15.20 9.92
C ILE A 394 5.48 -15.10 10.73
N ASP A 395 5.59 -15.16 12.05
CA ASP A 395 4.45 -15.10 12.97
C ASP A 395 4.60 -13.91 13.93
N GLY A 396 3.49 -13.43 14.48
CA GLY A 396 3.48 -12.47 15.58
C GLY A 396 3.96 -13.08 16.90
N MET A 397 4.20 -12.25 17.92
CA MET A 397 4.71 -12.69 19.21
C MET A 397 3.64 -12.85 20.30
N GLY A 398 2.36 -12.77 19.94
CA GLY A 398 1.23 -12.90 20.86
C GLY A 398 0.30 -11.69 20.78
N ASP A 399 -0.91 -11.82 21.34
CA ASP A 399 -1.87 -10.71 21.55
C ASP A 399 -2.21 -9.86 20.31
N GLY A 400 -2.07 -10.42 19.10
CA GLY A 400 -2.31 -9.69 17.85
C GLY A 400 -1.15 -8.77 17.42
N LEU A 401 0.01 -8.86 18.06
CA LEU A 401 1.18 -7.99 17.85
C LEU A 401 2.31 -8.69 17.09
N PHE A 402 3.01 -7.93 16.25
CA PHE A 402 4.20 -8.37 15.51
C PHE A 402 5.51 -8.05 16.22
N HIS A 403 5.57 -6.89 16.88
CA HIS A 403 6.74 -6.21 17.43
C HIS A 403 7.84 -5.98 16.38
N PRO A 404 7.67 -4.98 15.50
CA PRO A 404 8.62 -4.72 14.40
C PRO A 404 10.04 -4.43 14.89
N GLU A 405 10.15 -3.62 15.95
CA GLU A 405 11.42 -3.15 16.53
C GLU A 405 12.10 -4.15 17.48
N ALA A 406 11.57 -5.36 17.63
CA ALA A 406 12.20 -6.36 18.48
C ALA A 406 13.30 -7.10 17.71
N SER A 407 14.38 -7.47 18.42
CA SER A 407 15.43 -8.30 17.85
C SER A 407 15.06 -9.78 17.81
N MET A 408 15.88 -10.56 17.10
CA MET A 408 15.62 -11.96 16.83
C MET A 408 16.84 -12.83 17.15
N THR A 409 16.59 -14.06 17.59
CA THR A 409 17.65 -15.05 17.79
C THR A 409 18.06 -15.71 16.47
N ARG A 410 19.29 -16.23 16.42
CA ARG A 410 19.81 -17.01 15.29
C ARG A 410 18.95 -18.23 14.97
N ALA A 411 18.40 -18.90 16.00
CA ALA A 411 17.49 -20.03 15.82
C ALA A 411 16.15 -19.63 15.18
N GLN A 412 15.57 -18.51 15.60
CA GLN A 412 14.36 -17.95 14.97
C GLN A 412 14.62 -17.60 13.51
N PHE A 413 15.73 -16.93 13.22
CA PHE A 413 16.04 -16.57 11.85
C PHE A 413 16.27 -17.79 10.94
N ALA A 414 17.00 -18.80 11.41
CA ALA A 414 17.16 -20.06 10.66
C ALA A 414 15.82 -20.74 10.36
N ALA A 415 14.89 -20.72 11.32
CA ALA A 415 13.54 -21.25 11.11
C ALA A 415 12.76 -20.48 10.04
N ILE A 416 12.82 -19.15 10.05
CA ILE A 416 12.12 -18.32 9.06
C ILE A 416 12.71 -18.54 7.66
N VAL A 417 14.04 -18.58 7.50
CA VAL A 417 14.66 -18.84 6.17
C VAL A 417 14.28 -20.23 5.64
N VAL A 418 14.29 -21.27 6.47
CA VAL A 418 13.89 -22.63 6.07
C VAL A 418 12.42 -22.66 5.63
N ARG A 419 11.54 -21.97 6.36
CA ARG A 419 10.12 -21.83 5.96
C ARG A 419 9.96 -21.04 4.68
N ALA A 420 10.65 -19.91 4.54
CA ALA A 420 10.61 -19.04 3.36
C ALA A 420 10.94 -19.81 2.07
N LEU A 421 11.88 -20.75 2.14
CA LEU A 421 12.28 -21.60 1.02
C LEU A 421 11.39 -22.84 0.82
N GLY A 422 10.35 -23.03 1.64
CA GLY A 422 9.47 -24.19 1.57
C GLY A 422 10.17 -25.53 1.85
N LEU A 423 11.32 -25.51 2.53
CA LEU A 423 12.11 -26.70 2.81
C LEU A 423 11.47 -27.53 3.94
N THR A 424 11.57 -28.85 3.83
CA THR A 424 11.04 -29.76 4.85
C THR A 424 11.97 -29.82 6.06
N PRO A 425 11.54 -29.42 7.27
CA PRO A 425 12.40 -29.40 8.44
C PRO A 425 12.80 -30.81 8.91
N ALA A 426 14.10 -31.06 9.05
CA ALA A 426 14.68 -32.29 9.57
C ALA A 426 15.85 -32.00 10.52
N ALA A 427 15.85 -32.65 11.70
CA ALA A 427 16.92 -32.48 12.68
C ALA A 427 18.22 -33.15 12.20
N SER A 428 19.36 -32.61 12.64
CA SER A 428 20.68 -33.18 12.39
C SER A 428 21.57 -32.98 13.63
N GLU A 429 22.65 -33.75 13.75
CA GLU A 429 23.65 -33.61 14.81
C GLU A 429 24.80 -32.67 14.42
N ALA A 430 24.53 -31.67 13.57
CA ALA A 430 25.56 -30.76 13.03
C ALA A 430 26.22 -29.87 14.10
N PHE A 431 25.52 -29.55 15.20
CA PHE A 431 26.00 -28.65 16.25
C PHE A 431 25.77 -29.23 17.64
N THR A 432 26.76 -29.06 18.51
CA THR A 432 26.79 -29.59 19.88
C THR A 432 25.90 -28.84 20.85
N ASP A 433 25.57 -27.58 20.56
CA ASP A 433 24.70 -26.71 21.36
C ASP A 433 23.25 -26.65 20.82
N VAL A 434 22.86 -27.62 20.00
CA VAL A 434 21.50 -27.75 19.47
C VAL A 434 20.90 -29.08 19.97
N PRO A 435 20.15 -29.07 21.08
CA PRO A 435 19.50 -30.27 21.59
C PRO A 435 18.47 -30.80 20.60
N SER A 436 18.42 -32.10 20.35
CA SER A 436 17.46 -32.72 19.41
C SER A 436 15.98 -32.50 19.78
N THR A 437 15.70 -32.18 21.05
CA THR A 437 14.37 -31.86 21.57
C THR A 437 13.99 -30.38 21.45
N ALA A 438 14.93 -29.50 21.07
CA ALA A 438 14.63 -28.08 20.90
C ALA A 438 13.70 -27.87 19.70
N TRP A 439 12.75 -26.94 19.82
CA TRP A 439 11.79 -26.64 18.75
C TRP A 439 12.49 -26.21 17.44
N TYR A 440 13.67 -25.59 17.56
CA TYR A 440 14.47 -25.11 16.43
C TYR A 440 15.39 -26.17 15.82
N ALA A 441 15.60 -27.32 16.48
CA ALA A 441 16.51 -28.37 16.03
C ALA A 441 16.27 -28.82 14.57
N PRO A 442 15.03 -29.07 14.12
CA PRO A 442 14.80 -29.45 12.72
C PRO A 442 15.10 -28.33 11.72
N TYR A 443 14.91 -27.07 12.11
CA TYR A 443 15.20 -25.94 11.24
C TYR A 443 16.70 -25.70 11.11
N VAL A 444 17.42 -25.73 12.24
CA VAL A 444 18.89 -25.60 12.25
C VAL A 444 19.53 -26.77 11.49
N GLY A 445 19.03 -28.00 11.67
CA GLY A 445 19.53 -29.16 10.93
C GLY A 445 19.34 -29.04 9.41
N THR A 446 18.17 -28.58 8.99
CA THR A 446 17.89 -28.31 7.56
C THR A 446 18.78 -27.21 7.03
N ALA A 447 18.85 -26.07 7.74
CA ALA A 447 19.68 -24.95 7.33
C ALA A 447 21.15 -25.35 7.18
N SER A 448 21.67 -26.20 8.06
CA SER A 448 23.03 -26.73 7.95
C SER A 448 23.19 -27.67 6.75
N THR A 449 22.25 -28.59 6.54
CA THR A 449 22.27 -29.56 5.42
C THR A 449 22.30 -28.87 4.06
N TYR A 450 21.56 -27.77 3.93
CA TYR A 450 21.50 -26.97 2.70
C TYR A 450 22.61 -25.90 2.61
N GLY A 451 23.53 -25.84 3.58
CA GLY A 451 24.64 -24.89 3.59
C GLY A 451 24.23 -23.43 3.82
N LEU A 452 23.03 -23.18 4.36
CA LEU A 452 22.58 -21.84 4.75
C LEU A 452 23.37 -21.31 5.95
N ILE A 453 23.76 -22.20 6.86
CA ILE A 453 24.51 -21.87 8.09
C ILE A 453 25.75 -22.74 8.26
N ASN A 454 26.80 -22.14 8.86
CA ASN A 454 28.07 -22.82 9.16
C ASN A 454 28.41 -22.84 10.66
N GLY A 455 27.55 -22.29 11.52
CA GLY A 455 27.82 -22.09 12.95
C GLY A 455 28.77 -20.94 13.25
N VAL A 456 29.25 -20.88 14.50
CA VAL A 456 30.13 -19.83 15.04
C VAL A 456 31.54 -20.35 15.37
N GLY A 457 31.86 -21.58 14.95
CA GLY A 457 33.10 -22.30 15.29
C GLY A 457 32.91 -23.38 16.36
N GLU A 458 33.92 -24.23 16.54
CA GLU A 458 33.96 -25.28 17.59
C GLU A 458 32.75 -26.23 17.61
N GLY A 459 32.10 -26.44 16.46
CA GLY A 459 30.89 -27.27 16.36
C GLY A 459 29.67 -26.66 17.05
N ARG A 460 29.60 -25.33 17.17
CA ARG A 460 28.49 -24.60 17.80
C ARG A 460 27.71 -23.72 16.83
N PHE A 461 26.43 -23.55 17.08
CA PHE A 461 25.52 -22.68 16.32
C PHE A 461 25.18 -21.36 17.05
N ASN A 462 25.18 -21.36 18.39
CA ASN A 462 24.68 -20.27 19.24
C ASN A 462 23.20 -19.91 18.98
N PRO A 463 22.24 -20.82 19.25
CA PRO A 463 20.84 -20.65 18.88
C PRO A 463 20.14 -19.45 19.54
N ASP A 464 20.47 -19.15 20.79
CA ASP A 464 19.84 -18.09 21.59
C ASP A 464 20.52 -16.72 21.43
N GLY A 465 21.65 -16.66 20.72
CA GLY A 465 22.31 -15.40 20.42
C GLY A 465 21.50 -14.55 19.46
N THR A 466 21.49 -13.24 19.68
CA THR A 466 20.91 -12.27 18.74
C THR A 466 21.66 -12.31 17.42
N ILE A 467 20.91 -12.34 16.31
CA ILE A 467 21.50 -12.31 14.97
C ILE A 467 21.86 -10.88 14.57
N THR A 468 23.04 -10.71 13.96
CA THR A 468 23.49 -9.41 13.44
C THR A 468 23.14 -9.22 11.97
N LYS A 469 23.08 -7.96 11.51
CA LYS A 469 22.79 -7.61 10.11
C LYS A 469 23.70 -8.33 9.10
N GLN A 470 25.00 -8.39 9.37
CA GLN A 470 25.96 -9.05 8.47
C GLN A 470 25.79 -10.59 8.44
N GLU A 471 25.39 -11.20 9.56
CA GLU A 471 25.11 -12.65 9.59
C GLU A 471 23.84 -12.98 8.82
N ALA A 472 22.80 -12.15 9.00
CA ALA A 472 21.54 -12.28 8.28
C ALA A 472 21.74 -12.13 6.77
N ALA A 473 22.53 -11.14 6.33
CA ALA A 473 22.87 -10.92 4.93
C ALA A 473 23.59 -12.13 4.31
N VAL A 474 24.58 -12.70 4.99
CA VAL A 474 25.31 -13.88 4.50
C VAL A 474 24.40 -15.11 4.39
N MET A 475 23.51 -15.31 5.35
CA MET A 475 22.52 -16.40 5.29
C MET A 475 21.52 -16.20 4.16
N VAL A 476 21.08 -14.97 3.90
CA VAL A 476 20.17 -14.64 2.78
C VAL A 476 20.86 -14.78 1.43
N ALA A 477 22.11 -14.36 1.28
CA ALA A 477 22.87 -14.60 0.05
C ALA A 477 23.00 -16.11 -0.24
N ARG A 478 23.17 -16.95 0.78
CA ARG A 478 23.17 -18.42 0.59
C ARG A 478 21.79 -18.95 0.21
N ALA A 479 20.72 -18.40 0.79
CA ALA A 479 19.36 -18.73 0.39
C ALA A 479 19.06 -18.34 -1.06
N ALA A 480 19.48 -17.14 -1.48
CA ALA A 480 19.38 -16.66 -2.86
C ALA A 480 20.06 -17.61 -3.85
N LYS A 481 21.23 -18.13 -3.51
CA LYS A 481 21.91 -19.14 -4.32
C LYS A 481 21.09 -20.43 -4.47
N LEU A 482 20.42 -20.89 -3.41
CA LEU A 482 19.51 -22.04 -3.51
C LEU A 482 18.26 -21.72 -4.34
N CYS A 483 17.84 -20.46 -4.37
CA CYS A 483 16.76 -19.98 -5.23
C CYS A 483 17.17 -19.84 -6.70
N GLY A 484 18.41 -20.12 -7.08
CA GLY A 484 18.90 -20.03 -8.46
C GLY A 484 19.45 -18.66 -8.86
N MET A 485 19.59 -17.72 -7.92
CA MET A 485 20.22 -16.43 -8.19
C MET A 485 21.74 -16.57 -8.34
N ASP A 486 22.35 -15.76 -9.21
CA ASP A 486 23.80 -15.65 -9.29
C ASP A 486 24.31 -14.73 -8.17
N THR A 487 24.87 -15.34 -7.14
CA THR A 487 25.32 -14.63 -5.94
C THR A 487 26.83 -14.38 -5.93
N ALA A 488 27.55 -14.81 -6.97
CA ALA A 488 29.00 -14.73 -6.99
C ALA A 488 29.44 -13.32 -7.39
N LEU A 489 30.24 -12.67 -6.54
CA LEU A 489 30.83 -11.38 -6.84
C LEU A 489 32.35 -11.44 -6.74
N ASP A 490 33.03 -10.94 -7.76
CA ASP A 490 34.49 -10.80 -7.68
C ASP A 490 34.89 -9.68 -6.71
N THR A 491 36.18 -9.66 -6.35
CA THR A 491 36.70 -8.69 -5.38
C THR A 491 36.52 -7.23 -5.81
N ALA A 492 36.50 -6.94 -7.12
CA ALA A 492 36.28 -5.59 -7.61
C ALA A 492 34.82 -5.19 -7.45
N ALA A 493 33.88 -6.05 -7.85
CA ALA A 493 32.44 -5.82 -7.69
C ALA A 493 32.05 -5.63 -6.21
N VAL A 494 32.56 -6.50 -5.31
CA VAL A 494 32.33 -6.37 -3.87
C VAL A 494 32.79 -5.01 -3.34
N ARG A 495 33.98 -4.56 -3.75
CA ARG A 495 34.50 -3.25 -3.35
C ARG A 495 33.63 -2.13 -3.91
N ASP A 496 33.25 -2.20 -5.17
CA ASP A 496 32.52 -1.11 -5.83
C ASP A 496 31.14 -0.90 -5.21
N VAL A 497 30.44 -1.98 -4.83
CA VAL A 497 29.17 -1.89 -4.11
C VAL A 497 29.37 -1.35 -2.69
N LEU A 498 30.35 -1.85 -1.94
CA LEU A 498 30.46 -1.53 -0.52
C LEU A 498 31.23 -0.24 -0.21
N ALA A 499 32.01 0.29 -1.16
CA ALA A 499 32.80 1.51 -0.95
C ALA A 499 31.96 2.77 -0.74
N GLN A 500 30.66 2.73 -1.04
CA GLN A 500 29.73 3.80 -0.70
C GLN A 500 29.50 3.94 0.81
N PHE A 501 29.68 2.86 1.57
CA PHE A 501 29.48 2.86 3.01
C PHE A 501 30.78 3.21 3.74
N THR A 502 30.67 4.15 4.68
CA THR A 502 31.83 4.73 5.35
C THR A 502 32.56 3.74 6.27
N ASP A 503 31.87 2.70 6.75
CA ASP A 503 32.40 1.68 7.66
C ASP A 503 32.86 0.38 6.97
N TYR A 504 32.73 0.26 5.63
CA TYR A 504 33.05 -0.96 4.87
C TYR A 504 34.44 -1.53 5.14
N VAL A 505 35.45 -0.67 5.33
CA VAL A 505 36.83 -1.12 5.59
C VAL A 505 36.97 -1.92 6.89
N THR A 506 36.01 -1.77 7.81
CA THR A 506 35.95 -2.51 9.09
C THR A 506 35.07 -3.77 9.02
N THR A 507 34.33 -3.96 7.93
CA THR A 507 33.50 -5.15 7.70
C THR A 507 34.39 -6.39 7.52
N PRO A 508 34.14 -7.47 8.28
CA PRO A 508 34.91 -8.71 8.16
C PRO A 508 34.85 -9.31 6.76
N GLU A 509 35.98 -9.83 6.26
CA GLU A 509 36.09 -10.37 4.89
C GLU A 509 35.03 -11.43 4.57
N TRP A 510 34.73 -12.31 5.52
CA TRP A 510 33.72 -13.37 5.36
C TRP A 510 32.30 -12.86 5.11
N ALA A 511 32.00 -11.61 5.47
CA ALA A 511 30.67 -11.02 5.32
C ALA A 511 30.53 -10.13 4.07
N ARG A 512 31.65 -9.72 3.46
CA ARG A 512 31.65 -8.68 2.41
C ARG A 512 30.90 -9.11 1.16
N GLU A 513 31.14 -10.33 0.67
CA GLU A 513 30.47 -10.81 -0.55
C GLU A 513 28.94 -10.89 -0.34
N GLY A 514 28.49 -11.46 0.78
CA GLY A 514 27.06 -11.57 1.10
C GLY A 514 26.38 -10.21 1.29
N LEU A 515 27.04 -9.27 1.96
CA LEU A 515 26.55 -7.89 2.08
C LEU A 515 26.48 -7.20 0.72
N ALA A 516 27.55 -7.28 -0.08
CA ALA A 516 27.59 -6.66 -1.40
C ALA A 516 26.47 -7.19 -2.30
N PHE A 517 26.27 -8.50 -2.34
CA PHE A 517 25.16 -9.11 -3.06
C PHE A 517 23.81 -8.57 -2.58
N CYS A 518 23.57 -8.57 -1.27
CA CYS A 518 22.29 -8.11 -0.75
C CYS A 518 22.00 -6.63 -1.05
N TYR A 519 23.02 -5.76 -1.04
CA TYR A 519 22.83 -4.36 -1.45
C TYR A 519 22.62 -4.22 -2.96
N GLN A 520 23.43 -4.92 -3.77
CA GLN A 520 23.32 -4.88 -5.23
C GLN A 520 21.95 -5.32 -5.74
N GLU A 521 21.37 -6.35 -5.13
CA GLU A 521 20.06 -6.89 -5.49
C GLU A 521 18.89 -6.14 -4.82
N GLY A 522 19.17 -5.11 -4.00
CA GLY A 522 18.14 -4.39 -3.23
C GLY A 522 17.43 -5.26 -2.18
N ILE A 523 18.09 -6.32 -1.72
CA ILE A 523 17.64 -7.15 -0.60
C ILE A 523 17.84 -6.39 0.73
N LEU A 524 18.89 -5.58 0.82
CA LEU A 524 19.11 -4.61 1.88
C LEU A 524 18.98 -3.19 1.32
N ASP A 525 18.41 -2.29 2.13
CA ASP A 525 18.35 -0.86 1.84
C ASP A 525 19.72 -0.19 1.95
N ASP A 526 20.10 0.59 0.94
CA ASP A 526 21.38 1.28 0.80
C ASP A 526 21.30 2.80 1.07
N SER A 527 20.17 3.30 1.58
CA SER A 527 19.99 4.73 1.86
C SER A 527 20.89 5.23 3.00
N ALA A 528 21.30 4.33 3.91
CA ALA A 528 22.17 4.64 5.02
C ALA A 528 23.65 4.81 4.59
N MET A 529 24.35 5.77 5.22
CA MET A 529 25.78 6.01 4.95
C MET A 529 26.72 4.95 5.55
N GLU A 530 26.21 4.01 6.35
CA GLU A 530 26.94 2.97 7.07
C GLU A 530 26.23 1.62 6.93
N ILE A 531 27.00 0.53 6.87
CA ILE A 531 26.49 -0.84 6.88
C ILE A 531 25.95 -1.19 8.26
N GLN A 532 26.73 -0.85 9.30
CA GLN A 532 26.47 -1.21 10.70
C GLN A 532 26.36 -2.73 10.92
N GLY A 533 27.16 -3.52 10.20
CA GLY A 533 26.97 -4.97 10.09
C GLY A 533 26.96 -5.77 11.40
N LYS A 534 27.49 -5.23 12.49
CA LYS A 534 27.56 -5.89 13.82
C LYS A 534 26.36 -5.57 14.72
N THR A 535 25.46 -4.66 14.33
CA THR A 535 24.25 -4.38 15.10
C THR A 535 23.27 -5.53 14.96
N GLU A 536 22.39 -5.68 15.95
CA GLU A 536 21.25 -6.57 15.82
C GLU A 536 20.35 -6.10 14.68
N ILE A 537 19.80 -7.06 13.93
CA ILE A 537 18.80 -6.78 12.90
C ILE A 537 17.41 -6.99 13.49
N LEU A 538 16.49 -6.08 13.18
CA LEU A 538 15.14 -6.05 13.70
C LEU A 538 14.23 -7.03 12.94
N ARG A 539 13.09 -7.37 13.55
CA ARG A 539 12.10 -8.27 12.94
C ARG A 539 11.49 -7.69 11.67
N CYS A 540 11.22 -6.38 11.65
CA CYS A 540 10.73 -5.67 10.45
C CYS A 540 11.74 -5.72 9.30
N GLU A 541 13.02 -5.45 9.58
CA GLU A 541 14.11 -5.53 8.60
C GLU A 541 14.30 -6.95 8.05
N ILE A 542 14.21 -7.98 8.91
CA ILE A 542 14.24 -9.38 8.47
C ILE A 542 13.05 -9.70 7.55
N ALA A 543 11.85 -9.22 7.88
CA ALA A 543 10.68 -9.44 7.05
C ALA A 543 10.87 -8.79 5.67
N GLN A 544 11.35 -7.55 5.61
CA GLN A 544 11.64 -6.86 4.36
C GLN A 544 12.70 -7.58 3.54
N MET A 545 13.80 -7.97 4.17
CA MET A 545 14.92 -8.65 3.51
C MET A 545 14.49 -9.98 2.87
N LEU A 546 13.66 -10.77 3.56
CA LEU A 546 13.14 -12.03 3.03
C LEU A 546 12.06 -11.82 1.97
N TYR A 547 11.22 -10.80 2.13
CA TYR A 547 10.25 -10.42 1.10
C TYR A 547 10.95 -10.06 -0.21
N ASN A 548 12.01 -9.25 -0.14
CA ASN A 548 12.81 -8.86 -1.31
C ASN A 548 13.50 -10.08 -1.95
N LEU A 549 14.10 -10.96 -1.12
CA LEU A 549 14.67 -12.22 -1.61
C LEU A 549 13.65 -13.06 -2.39
N LEU A 550 12.47 -13.31 -1.80
CA LEU A 550 11.46 -14.18 -2.42
C LEU A 550 10.86 -13.54 -3.67
N SER A 551 10.74 -12.20 -3.69
CA SER A 551 10.34 -11.43 -4.87
C SER A 551 11.32 -11.62 -6.01
N SER A 552 12.61 -11.35 -5.78
CA SER A 552 13.67 -11.53 -6.79
C SER A 552 13.82 -12.99 -7.25
N ALA A 553 13.51 -13.93 -6.37
CA ALA A 553 13.50 -15.36 -6.68
C ALA A 553 12.23 -15.85 -7.41
N LYS A 554 11.23 -15.00 -7.66
CA LYS A 554 9.91 -15.37 -8.21
C LYS A 554 9.21 -16.48 -7.39
N LEU A 555 9.29 -16.38 -6.05
CA LEU A 555 8.75 -17.34 -5.07
C LEU A 555 7.57 -16.80 -4.25
N LEU A 556 7.08 -15.59 -4.54
CA LEU A 556 5.86 -15.02 -3.96
C LEU A 556 4.62 -15.30 -4.82
#